data_AF-A0A937I2L6-F1
#
_entry.id   AF-A0A937I2L6-F1
#
_cell.length_a   1.000
_cell.length_b   1.000
_cell.length_c   1.000
_cell.angle_alpha   90.00
_cell.angle_beta   90.00
_cell.angle_gamma   90.00
#
_symmetry.space_group_name_H-M   'P 1'
#
loop_
_entity.id
_entity.type
_entity.pdbx_description
1 polymer ?
#
loop_
_entity_poly.entity_id
_entity_poly.type
_entity_poly.pdbx_seq_one_letter_code
_entity_poly.pdbx_strand_id
1 'polypeptide(L)'
;MDATDLLRQAGSIADAIEQLADQLKPDVIRTARANADGRRDLDRIEYALGTIGKALILTDYTIDQDKDIDKLNAFRQSQKDMA
;
A
#
# COMPACT_ATOMS: atom_id res chain seq x y z
N MET A 1 -20.41 0.82 8.01
CA MET A 1 -20.01 -0.58 7.78
C MET A 1 -20.09 -1.28 9.12
N ASP A 2 -20.66 -2.47 9.18
CA ASP A 2 -20.64 -3.26 10.42
C ASP A 2 -19.22 -3.83 10.66
N ALA A 3 -18.87 -4.13 11.91
CA ALA A 3 -17.57 -4.69 12.28
C ALA A 3 -17.27 -5.99 11.50
N THR A 4 -18.30 -6.79 11.25
CA THR A 4 -18.22 -8.00 10.43
C THR A 4 -17.79 -7.70 8.99
N ASP A 5 -18.25 -6.58 8.43
CA ASP A 5 -17.88 -6.17 7.07
C ASP A 5 -16.44 -5.66 7.00
N LEU A 6 -15.99 -4.95 8.03
CA LEU A 6 -14.61 -4.46 8.14
C LEU A 6 -13.60 -5.61 8.29
N LEU A 7 -13.93 -6.63 9.11
CA LEU A 7 -13.10 -7.82 9.24
C LEU A 7 -13.00 -8.61 7.93
N ARG A 8 -14.13 -8.77 7.22
CA ARG A 8 -14.14 -9.42 5.91
C ARG A 8 -13.31 -8.65 4.89
N GLN A 9 -13.42 -7.31 4.91
CA GLN A 9 -12.62 -6.45 4.05
C GLN A 9 -11.12 -6.59 4.34
N ALA A 10 -10.72 -6.64 5.61
CA ALA A 10 -9.32 -6.86 5.99
C ALA A 10 -8.80 -8.22 5.48
N GLY A 11 -9.58 -9.30 5.63
CA GLY A 11 -9.26 -10.61 5.10
C GLY A 11 -9.08 -10.60 3.57
N SER A 12 -10.03 -10.01 2.84
CA SER A 12 -9.93 -9.91 1.37
C SER A 12 -8.73 -9.07 0.91
N ILE A 13 -8.33 -8.04 1.66
CA ILE A 13 -7.13 -7.25 1.37
C ILE A 13 -5.88 -8.10 1.58
N ALA A 14 -5.81 -8.88 2.66
CA ALA A 14 -4.68 -9.76 2.94
C ALA A 14 -4.50 -10.80 1.82
N ASP A 15 -5.56 -11.50 1.44
CA ASP A 15 -5.53 -12.50 0.36
C ASP A 15 -5.01 -11.91 -0.95
N ALA A 16 -5.47 -10.71 -1.30
CA ALA A 16 -5.06 -10.03 -2.53
C ALA A 16 -3.57 -9.63 -2.50
N ILE A 17 -3.08 -9.12 -1.35
CA ILE A 17 -1.67 -8.74 -1.20
C ILE A 17 -0.77 -9.98 -1.28
N GLU A 18 -1.14 -11.08 -0.63
CA GLU A 18 -0.38 -12.34 -0.69
C GLU A 18 -0.30 -12.87 -2.13
N GLN A 19 -1.43 -12.92 -2.84
CA GLN A 19 -1.45 -13.33 -4.24
C GLN A 19 -0.60 -12.44 -5.16
N LEU A 20 -0.59 -11.13 -4.93
CA LEU A 20 0.24 -10.19 -5.69
C LEU A 20 1.73 -10.34 -5.36
N ALA A 21 2.07 -10.54 -4.09
CA ALA A 21 3.44 -10.78 -3.65
C ALA A 21 4.01 -12.05 -4.28
N ASP A 22 3.19 -13.10 -4.39
CA ASP A 22 3.57 -14.33 -5.08
C ASP A 22 3.82 -14.13 -6.57
N GLN A 23 3.16 -13.17 -7.22
CA GLN A 23 3.29 -12.92 -8.66
C GLN A 23 4.44 -11.97 -9.01
N LEU A 24 4.84 -11.08 -8.09
CA LEU A 24 5.91 -10.10 -8.32
C LEU A 24 7.31 -10.74 -8.21
N LYS A 25 7.61 -11.68 -9.11
CA LYS A 25 8.88 -12.42 -9.15
C LYS A 25 10.04 -11.55 -9.66
N PRO A 26 11.31 -11.91 -9.35
CA PRO A 26 12.48 -11.15 -9.81
C PRO A 26 12.53 -10.87 -11.32
N ASP A 27 12.08 -11.80 -12.16
CA ASP A 27 12.11 -11.64 -13.61
C ASP A 27 11.06 -10.64 -14.12
N VAL A 28 9.90 -10.56 -13.44
CA VAL A 28 8.90 -9.51 -13.69
C VAL A 28 9.49 -8.14 -13.36
N ILE A 29 10.15 -8.03 -12.20
CA ILE A 29 10.78 -6.77 -11.75
C ILE A 29 11.89 -6.35 -12.71
N ARG A 30 12.80 -7.26 -13.09
CA ARG A 30 13.91 -6.95 -14.00
C ARG A 30 13.41 -6.52 -15.37
N THR A 31 12.40 -7.21 -15.91
CA THR A 31 11.77 -6.86 -17.19
C THR A 31 11.13 -5.48 -17.12
N ALA A 32 10.38 -5.19 -16.04
CA ALA A 32 9.76 -3.89 -15.84
C ALA A 32 10.81 -2.77 -15.71
N ARG A 33 11.91 -2.98 -14.98
CA ARG A 33 13.00 -2.00 -14.84
C ARG A 33 13.67 -1.61 -16.15
N ALA A 34 13.74 -2.54 -17.11
CA ALA A 34 14.34 -2.28 -18.42
C ALA A 34 13.50 -1.32 -19.29
N ASN A 35 12.21 -1.15 -18.98
CA ASN A 35 11.27 -0.33 -19.74
C ASN A 35 10.85 0.94 -18.97
N ALA A 36 10.61 2.06 -19.67
CA ALA A 36 10.21 3.32 -19.02
C ALA A 36 8.84 3.25 -18.35
N ASP A 37 7.85 2.63 -19.00
CA ASP A 37 6.52 2.43 -18.44
C ASP A 37 6.56 1.38 -17.33
N GLY A 38 7.35 0.32 -17.50
CA GLY A 38 7.58 -0.67 -16.46
C GLY A 38 8.20 -0.07 -15.18
N ARG A 39 9.13 0.88 -15.29
CA ARG A 39 9.65 1.63 -14.13
C ARG A 39 8.56 2.42 -13.42
N ARG A 40 7.71 3.13 -14.17
CA ARG A 40 6.57 3.87 -13.59
C ARG A 40 5.60 2.94 -12.86
N ASP A 41 5.36 1.75 -13.39
CA ASP A 41 4.51 0.77 -12.72
C ASP A 41 5.16 0.24 -11.43
N LEU A 42 6.48 0.03 -11.42
CA LEU A 42 7.20 -0.33 -10.20
C LEU A 42 7.15 0.78 -9.14
N ASP A 43 7.29 2.05 -9.54
CA ASP A 43 7.17 3.20 -8.62
C ASP A 43 5.76 3.26 -8.00
N ARG A 44 4.71 2.97 -8.79
CA ARG A 44 3.32 2.89 -8.30
C ARG A 44 3.12 1.74 -7.32
N ILE A 45 3.74 0.59 -7.57
CA ILE A 45 3.71 -0.56 -6.65
C ILE A 45 4.40 -0.19 -5.34
N GLU A 46 5.59 0.41 -5.39
CA GLU A 46 6.34 0.84 -4.21
C GLU A 46 5.54 1.84 -3.38
N TYR A 47 4.92 2.84 -4.02
CA TYR A 47 4.04 3.80 -3.36
C TYR A 47 2.86 3.12 -2.64
N ALA A 48 2.20 2.15 -3.29
CA ALA A 48 1.07 1.42 -2.71
C ALA A 48 1.51 0.61 -1.48
N LEU A 49 2.60 -0.13 -1.59
CA LEU A 49 3.15 -0.93 -0.49
C LEU A 49 3.59 -0.05 0.69
N GLY A 50 4.27 1.08 0.42
CA GLY A 50 4.68 2.04 1.45
C GLY A 50 3.50 2.68 2.17
N THR A 51 2.41 2.98 1.44
CA THR A 51 1.17 3.50 2.03
C THR A 51 0.49 2.48 2.93
N ILE A 52 0.41 1.22 2.51
CA ILE A 52 -0.14 0.13 3.32
C ILE A 52 0.69 -0.06 4.60
N GLY A 53 2.01 -0.16 4.47
CA GLY A 53 2.91 -0.33 5.62
C GLY A 53 2.78 0.81 6.64
N LYS A 54 2.66 2.06 6.19
CA LYS A 54 2.43 3.21 7.07
C LYS A 54 1.07 3.17 7.75
N ALA A 55 0.02 2.78 7.02
CA ALA A 55 -1.31 2.64 7.61
C ALA A 55 -1.28 1.63 8.76
N LEU A 56 -0.70 0.44 8.53
CA LEU A 56 -0.58 -0.61 9.55
C LEU A 56 0.18 -0.12 10.79
N ILE A 57 1.34 0.52 10.61
CA ILE A 57 2.14 1.07 11.71
C ILE A 57 1.32 2.09 12.51
N LEU A 58 0.71 3.06 11.84
CA LEU A 58 -0.03 4.12 12.52
C LEU A 58 -1.20 3.58 13.35
N THR A 59 -1.90 2.55 12.84
CA THR A 59 -3.05 1.96 13.52
C THR A 59 -2.70 0.95 14.62
N ASP A 60 -1.48 0.38 14.61
CA ASP A 60 -1.02 -0.59 15.61
C ASP A 60 -0.45 0.11 16.86
N TYR A 61 0.10 1.31 16.70
CA TYR A 61 0.34 2.20 17.82
C TYR A 61 -0.98 2.87 18.23
N THR A 62 -1.34 2.80 19.50
CA THR A 62 -2.46 3.54 20.13
C THR A 62 -2.24 5.07 20.11
N ILE A 63 -1.83 5.64 18.97
CA ILE A 63 -1.63 7.08 18.78
C ILE A 63 -2.94 7.63 18.24
N ASP A 64 -3.89 7.87 19.15
CA ASP A 64 -4.99 8.82 18.96
C ASP A 64 -5.76 8.58 17.64
N GLN A 65 -6.68 7.59 17.64
CA GLN A 65 -7.46 7.12 16.47
C GLN A 65 -8.03 8.26 15.60
N ASP A 66 -8.33 9.41 16.19
CA ASP A 66 -8.85 10.59 15.50
C ASP A 66 -7.85 11.22 14.52
N LYS A 67 -6.55 10.92 14.60
CA LYS A 67 -5.48 11.54 13.78
C LYS A 67 -4.84 10.60 12.76
N ASP A 68 -5.18 9.31 12.76
CA ASP A 68 -4.55 8.34 11.86
C ASP A 68 -4.95 8.57 10.40
N ILE A 69 -6.23 8.87 10.15
CA ILE A 69 -6.72 9.23 8.82
C ILE A 69 -6.03 10.51 8.31
N ASP A 70 -5.87 11.52 9.17
CA ASP A 70 -5.24 12.79 8.79
C ASP A 70 -3.75 12.61 8.46
N LYS A 71 -3.02 11.83 9.26
CA LYS A 71 -1.60 11.51 8.98
C LYS A 71 -1.45 10.67 7.71
N LEU A 72 -2.34 9.71 7.50
CA LEU A 72 -2.33 8.88 6.30
C LEU A 72 -2.63 9.71 5.04
N ASN A 73 -3.60 10.62 5.13
CA ASN A 73 -3.92 11.55 4.04
C ASN A 73 -2.78 12.56 3.79
N ALA A 74 -2.16 13.10 4.83
CA ALA A 74 -0.99 13.99 4.71
C ALA A 74 0.20 13.27 4.05
N PHE A 75 0.45 12.01 4.43
CA PHE A 75 1.51 11.21 3.78
C PHE A 75 1.21 10.97 2.30
N ARG A 76 -0.02 10.55 1.96
CA ARG A 76 -0.46 10.38 0.56
C ARG A 76 -0.29 11.66 -0.26
N GLN A 77 -0.58 12.82 0.34
CA GLN A 77 -0.41 14.12 -0.32
C GLN A 77 1.07 14.43 -0.56
N SER A 78 1.92 14.26 0.46
CA SER A 78 3.37 14.51 0.33
C SER A 78 4.05 13.65 -0.74
N GLN A 79 3.57 12.43 -0.96
CA GLN A 79 4.09 11.54 -2.00
C GLN A 79 3.64 11.94 -3.41
N LYS A 80 2.43 12.48 -3.56
CA LYS A 80 1.95 13.01 -4.84
C LYS A 80 2.68 14.28 -5.26
N ASP A 81 3.08 15.10 -4.29
CA ASP A 81 3.81 16.35 -4.56
C ASP A 81 5.31 16.12 -4.87
N MET A 82 5.81 14.89 -4.68
CA MET A 82 7.18 14.46 -5.01
C MET A 82 7.32 13.70 -6.35
N ALA A 83 6.20 13.43 -7.03
CA ALA A 83 6.13 12.75 -8.33
C ALA A 83 5.91 13.75 -9.48
#